data_AF-A0A485B7M3-F1
#
_entry.id   AF-A0A485B7M3-F1
#
_cell.length_a   1.000
_cell.length_b   1.000
_cell.length_c   1.000
_cell.angle_alpha   90.00
_cell.angle_beta   90.00
_cell.angle_gamma   90.00
#
_symmetry.space_group_name_H-M   'P 1'
#
loop_
_entity.id
_entity.type
_entity.pdbx_description
1 polymer ?
#
loop_
_entity_poly.entity_id
_entity_poly.type
_entity_poly.pdbx_seq_one_letter_code
_entity_poly.pdbx_strand_id
1 'polypeptide(L)'
;MLVVGLGGLGCAAAQYLAAAGVGALTLLDFDSVSLSNLQRQTLHSDATIGLPKVDSARDSLARINPHVRLTRLMRCSTSRRWRRRSPPTTWCSTVPIT
;
A
#
# COMPACT_ATOMS: atom_id res chain seq x y z
N MET A 1 5.98 6.75 -3.11
CA MET A 1 5.83 6.05 -1.81
C MET A 1 5.23 4.66 -2.06
N LEU A 2 5.65 3.61 -1.34
CA LEU A 2 5.06 2.26 -1.43
C LEU A 2 4.52 1.85 -0.05
N VAL A 3 3.25 1.47 -0.01
CA VAL A 3 2.60 0.92 1.19
C VAL A 3 2.37 -0.58 0.97
N VAL A 4 2.98 -1.39 1.83
CA VAL A 4 2.87 -2.85 1.81
C VAL A 4 1.95 -3.29 2.92
N GLY A 5 0.85 -3.92 2.55
CA GLY A 5 -0.27 -4.29 3.42
C GLY A 5 -1.20 -3.11 3.67
N LEU A 6 -2.49 -3.33 3.44
CA LEU A 6 -3.61 -2.42 3.70
C LEU A 6 -4.49 -2.97 4.83
N GLY A 7 -3.86 -3.63 5.80
CA GLY A 7 -4.45 -3.93 7.11
C GLY A 7 -4.53 -2.68 8.00
N GLY A 8 -4.63 -2.84 9.32
CA GLY A 8 -4.85 -1.72 10.24
C GLY A 8 -3.83 -0.56 10.11
N LEU A 9 -2.54 -0.88 10.10
CA LEU A 9 -1.48 0.12 10.00
C LEU A 9 -1.43 0.79 8.62
N GLY A 10 -1.41 -0.01 7.56
CA GLY A 10 -1.35 0.51 6.19
C GLY A 10 -2.58 1.32 5.81
N CYS A 11 -3.75 0.95 6.35
CA CYS A 11 -4.99 1.68 6.18
C CYS A 11 -4.88 3.10 6.78
N ALA A 12 -4.44 3.23 8.03
CA ALA A 12 -4.27 4.54 8.66
C ALA A 12 -3.17 5.36 7.97
N ALA A 13 -2.01 4.76 7.71
CA ALA A 13 -0.89 5.44 7.06
C ALA A 13 -1.25 5.95 5.65
N ALA A 14 -1.91 5.13 4.83
CA ALA A 14 -2.27 5.53 3.47
C ALA A 14 -3.25 6.71 3.44
N GLN A 15 -4.20 6.78 4.39
CA GLN A 15 -5.11 7.92 4.52
C GLN A 15 -4.34 9.22 4.76
N TYR A 16 -3.44 9.23 5.75
CA TYR A 16 -2.64 10.41 6.04
C TYR A 16 -1.70 10.79 4.89
N LEU A 17 -1.09 9.82 4.23
CA LEU A 17 -0.20 10.08 3.09
C LEU A 17 -0.97 10.67 1.89
N ALA A 18 -2.18 10.18 1.62
CA ALA A 18 -3.03 10.75 0.56
C ALA A 18 -3.54 12.15 0.92
N ALA A 19 -3.98 12.36 2.17
CA ALA A 19 -4.43 13.66 2.66
C ALA A 19 -3.29 14.70 2.66
N ALA A 20 -2.07 14.30 3.01
CA ALA A 20 -0.87 15.14 2.94
C ALA A 20 -0.44 15.48 1.49
N GLY A 21 -1.10 14.91 0.47
CA GLY A 21 -0.82 15.21 -0.92
C GLY A 21 0.48 14.58 -1.44
N VAL A 22 0.89 13.42 -0.90
CA VAL A 22 2.03 12.68 -1.44
C VAL A 22 1.73 12.30 -2.89
N GLY A 23 2.40 12.95 -3.84
CA GLY A 23 1.99 12.94 -5.26
C GLY A 23 1.88 11.57 -5.93
N ALA A 24 2.52 10.52 -5.39
CA ALA A 24 2.32 9.15 -5.85
C ALA A 24 2.42 8.10 -4.73
N LEU A 25 1.37 7.28 -4.64
CA LEU A 25 1.26 6.14 -3.72
C LEU A 25 1.06 4.83 -4.50
N THR A 26 1.89 3.85 -4.20
CA THR A 26 1.71 2.47 -4.66
C THR A 26 1.20 1.63 -3.50
N LEU A 27 0.11 0.90 -3.71
CA LEU A 27 -0.54 0.05 -2.73
C LEU A 27 -0.32 -1.42 -3.11
N LEU A 28 0.13 -2.23 -2.16
CA LEU A 28 0.36 -3.66 -2.32
C LEU A 28 -0.34 -4.42 -1.20
N ASP A 29 -1.35 -5.21 -1.53
CA ASP A 29 -2.00 -6.17 -0.62
C ASP A 29 -2.54 -7.34 -1.44
N PHE A 30 -2.55 -8.53 -0.86
CA PHE A 30 -3.02 -9.77 -1.47
C PHE A 30 -4.35 -10.25 -0.89
N ASP A 31 -4.83 -9.58 0.15
CA ASP A 31 -6.02 -9.98 0.89
C ASP A 31 -7.28 -9.28 0.37
N SER A 32 -8.43 -9.86 0.71
CA SER A 32 -9.76 -9.35 0.41
C SER A 32 -10.41 -8.72 1.64
N VAL A 33 -11.36 -7.83 1.43
CA VAL A 33 -12.08 -7.16 2.52
C VAL A 33 -13.02 -8.16 3.19
N SER A 34 -12.86 -8.35 4.50
CA SER A 34 -13.74 -9.15 5.36
C SER A 34 -14.45 -8.27 6.39
N LEU A 35 -15.64 -8.68 6.83
CA LEU A 35 -16.41 -7.96 7.85
C LEU A 35 -15.62 -7.74 9.15
N SER A 36 -14.79 -8.71 9.55
CA SER A 36 -13.93 -8.60 10.74
C SER A 36 -12.86 -7.51 10.65
N ASN A 37 -12.61 -6.99 9.44
CA ASN A 37 -11.60 -5.96 9.19
C ASN A 37 -12.16 -4.55 9.37
N LEU A 38 -13.48 -4.36 9.16
CA LEU A 38 -14.13 -3.05 9.13
C LEU A 38 -13.98 -2.27 10.44
N GLN A 39 -13.96 -2.95 11.58
CA GLN A 39 -13.77 -2.35 12.90
C GLN A 39 -12.48 -1.53 13.07
N ARG A 40 -11.46 -1.77 12.23
CA ARG A 40 -10.12 -1.15 12.35
C ARG A 40 -9.52 -0.67 11.04
N GLN A 41 -10.20 -0.89 9.90
CA GLN A 41 -9.71 -0.52 8.57
C GLN A 41 -10.73 0.41 7.88
N THR A 42 -10.67 1.69 8.24
CA THR A 42 -11.63 2.73 7.81
C THR A 42 -11.63 3.04 6.30
N LEU A 43 -10.63 2.56 5.55
CA LEU A 43 -10.62 2.64 4.09
C LEU A 43 -11.63 1.67 3.43
N HIS A 44 -12.14 0.70 4.18
CA HIS A 44 -13.07 -0.31 3.69
C HIS A 44 -14.46 -0.09 4.29
N SER A 45 -15.49 -0.39 3.50
CA SER A 45 -16.89 -0.35 3.92
C SER A 45 -17.59 -1.69 3.67
N ASP A 46 -18.79 -1.84 4.22
CA ASP A 46 -19.69 -2.97 3.99
C ASP A 46 -19.92 -3.25 2.49
N ALA A 47 -20.09 -2.20 1.68
CA ALA A 47 -20.26 -2.30 0.23
C ALA A 47 -19.02 -2.86 -0.50
N THR A 48 -17.85 -2.89 0.16
CA THR A 48 -16.60 -3.38 -0.43
C THR A 48 -16.20 -4.77 0.07
N ILE A 49 -17.04 -5.42 0.88
CA ILE A 49 -16.78 -6.80 1.35
C ILE A 49 -16.62 -7.74 0.15
N GLY A 50 -15.60 -8.60 0.21
CA GLY A 50 -15.25 -9.54 -0.87
C GLY A 50 -14.39 -8.93 -1.98
N LEU A 51 -14.26 -7.60 -2.05
CA LEU A 51 -13.33 -6.97 -2.98
C LEU A 51 -11.89 -7.06 -2.49
N PRO A 52 -10.91 -7.05 -3.40
CA PRO A 52 -9.51 -6.91 -3.03
C PRO A 52 -9.26 -5.63 -2.24
N LYS A 53 -8.52 -5.71 -1.13
CA LYS A 53 -8.24 -4.55 -0.28
C LYS A 53 -7.58 -3.41 -1.04
N VAL A 54 -6.69 -3.75 -1.97
CA VAL A 54 -6.02 -2.76 -2.83
C VAL A 54 -7.02 -1.92 -3.63
N ASP A 55 -8.06 -2.52 -4.19
CA ASP A 55 -9.06 -1.82 -5.01
C ASP A 55 -9.96 -0.94 -4.13
N SER A 56 -10.50 -1.52 -3.06
CA SER A 56 -11.31 -0.79 -2.08
C SER A 56 -10.56 0.42 -1.52
N ALA A 57 -9.29 0.23 -1.13
CA ALA A 57 -8.45 1.31 -0.64
C ALA A 57 -8.13 2.37 -1.70
N ARG A 58 -7.85 1.98 -2.95
CA ARG A 58 -7.63 2.96 -4.03
C ARG A 58 -8.86 3.84 -4.25
N ASP A 59 -10.05 3.25 -4.24
CA ASP A 59 -11.28 4.01 -4.44
C ASP A 59 -11.51 4.98 -3.28
N SER A 60 -11.26 4.54 -2.04
CA SER A 60 -11.35 5.40 -0.86
C SER A 60 -10.30 6.52 -0.85
N LEU A 61 -9.05 6.23 -1.20
CA LEU A 61 -7.99 7.24 -1.25
C LEU A 61 -8.18 8.24 -2.40
N ALA A 62 -8.73 7.81 -3.54
CA ALA A 62 -9.06 8.69 -4.65
C ALA A 62 -10.17 9.69 -4.27
N ARG A 63 -11.11 9.29 -3.40
CA ARG A 63 -12.12 10.20 -2.82
C ARG A 63 -11.51 11.20 -1.84
N ILE A 64 -10.48 10.81 -1.09
CA ILE A 64 -9.78 11.71 -0.15
C ILE A 64 -8.99 12.77 -0.92
N ASN A 65 -8.22 12.36 -1.93
CA ASN A 65 -7.43 13.30 -2.73
C ASN A 65 -7.27 12.80 -4.18
N PRO A 66 -8.03 13.35 -5.14
CA PRO A 66 -7.96 12.93 -6.54
C PRO A 66 -6.65 13.34 -7.23
N HIS A 67 -5.85 14.23 -6.65
CA HIS A 67 -4.57 14.66 -7.21
C HIS A 67 -3.44 13.66 -6.93
N VAL A 68 -3.65 12.68 -6.06
CA VAL A 68 -2.65 11.66 -5.73
C VAL A 68 -2.69 10.55 -6.77
N ARG A 69 -1.54 10.26 -7.38
CA ARG A 69 -1.44 9.14 -8.34
C ARG A 69 -1.38 7.81 -7.59
N LEU A 70 -2.45 7.03 -7.68
CA LEU A 70 -2.59 5.74 -7.00
C LEU A 70 -2.30 4.57 -7.94
N THR A 71 -1.30 3.77 -7.61
CA THR A 71 -0.95 2.53 -8.32
C THR A 71 -1.27 1.33 -7.44
N ARG A 72 -1.92 0.29 -7.98
CA ARG A 72 -2.21 -0.95 -7.25
C ARG A 72 -1.36 -2.09 -7.76
N LEU A 73 -0.90 -2.92 -6.83
CA LEU A 73 -0.17 -4.14 -7.10
C LEU A 73 -0.89 -5.29 -6.38
N MET A 74 -1.48 -6.21 -7.16
CA MET A 74 -2.14 -7.41 -6.65
C MET A 74 -1.26 -8.65 -6.68
N ARG A 75 -0.11 -8.59 -7.35
CA ARG A 75 0.76 -9.76 -7.53
C ARG A 75 2.21 -9.38 -7.27
N CYS A 76 2.87 -10.12 -6.37
CA CYS A 76 4.32 -10.09 -6.29
C CYS A 76 4.87 -10.94 -7.43
N SER A 77 5.37 -10.32 -8.50
CA SER A 77 6.16 -11.05 -9.48
C SER A 77 7.52 -11.40 -8.85
N THR A 78 7.67 -12.67 -8.48
CA THR A 78 8.89 -13.47 -8.21
C THR A 78 10.18 -12.74 -7.81
N SER A 79 10.89 -13.27 -6.80
CA SER A 79 12.15 -12.77 -6.20
C SER A 79 13.22 -12.18 -7.14
N ARG A 80 13.27 -12.59 -8.42
CA ARG A 80 14.18 -12.04 -9.45
C ARG A 80 13.83 -10.66 -9.99
N ARG A 81 12.55 -10.25 -10.01
CA ARG A 81 12.13 -8.98 -10.64
C ARG A 81 12.26 -7.78 -9.69
N TRP A 82 12.07 -7.98 -8.39
CA TRP A 82 12.31 -6.93 -7.38
C TRP A 82 13.76 -6.43 -7.39
N ARG A 83 14.73 -7.32 -7.58
CA ARG A 83 16.18 -6.99 -7.56
C ARG A 83 16.66 -6.12 -8.73
N ARG A 84 15.88 -6.03 -9.83
CA ARG A 84 16.30 -5.35 -11.08
C ARG A 84 15.76 -3.94 -11.27
N ARG A 85 14.90 -3.44 -10.36
CA ARG A 85 14.34 -2.08 -10.44
C ARG A 85 14.86 -1.12 -9.37
N SER A 86 15.71 -1.58 -8.45
CA SER A 86 16.52 -0.67 -7.62
C SER A 86 17.57 0.00 -8.51
N PRO A 87 17.75 1.34 -8.47
CA PRO A 87 18.98 1.92 -8.99
C PRO A 87 20.17 1.29 -8.26
N PRO A 88 21.38 1.25 -8.86
CA PRO A 88 22.56 0.72 -8.20
C PRO A 88 22.97 1.69 -7.08
N THR A 89 22.34 1.61 -5.92
CA THR A 89 22.88 2.19 -4.69
C THR A 89 23.85 1.17 -4.10
N THR A 90 25.13 1.46 -4.30
CA THR A 90 26.26 1.05 -3.46
C THR A 90 25.88 1.12 -1.97
N TRP A 91 25.42 0.02 -1.41
CA TRP A 91 25.47 -0.22 0.04
C TRP A 91 26.69 -1.09 0.30
N CYS A 92 27.85 -0.45 0.27
CA CYS A 92 29.09 -0.97 0.80
C CYS A 92 29.42 -0.15 2.05
N SER A 93 29.14 -0.70 3.22
CA SER A 93 29.99 -0.52 4.40
C SER A 93 29.50 -1.44 5.51
N THR A 94 30.19 -2.58 5.59
CA THR A 94 30.75 -3.15 6.82
C THR A 94 30.50 -2.31 8.08
N VAL A 95 29.66 -2.82 8.98
CA VAL A 95 29.75 -2.51 10.41
C VAL A 95 30.10 -3.83 11.10
N PRO A 96 31.35 -4.04 11.52
CA PRO A 96 31.69 -5.18 12.35
C PRO A 96 31.15 -4.94 13.76
N ILE A 97 30.41 -5.92 14.26
CA ILE A 97 30.01 -5.98 15.66
C ILE A 97 31.26 -6.36 16.45
N THR A 98 31.85 -5.39 17.15
CA THR A 98 32.66 -5.65 18.35
C THR A 98 31.75 -5.70 19.56
#